data_AF-A0A4Y2WF42-F1
#
_entry.id   AF-A0A4Y2WF42-F1
#
_cell.length_a   1.000
_cell.length_b   1.000
_cell.length_c   1.000
_cell.angle_alpha   90.00
_cell.angle_beta   90.00
_cell.angle_gamma   90.00
#
_symmetry.space_group_name_H-M   'P 1'
#
loop_
_entity.id
_entity.type
_entity.pdbx_description
1 polymer ?
#
loop_
_entity_poly.entity_id
_entity_poly.type
_entity_poly.pdbx_seq_one_letter_code
_entity_poly.pdbx_strand_id
1 'polypeptide(L)'
;MEDAASKEVHVNKIRPYIARVQQVGLVFEQDEDFGDLHYAPAESIRKSQIDIWEHIRKMEGVLSFQQRAELSDVLGKYSDVFSSKPGHAKVEGHSVRVTPDCCPKRLKPYGVPIALHDEVDRQIKELLELDLIEPSYSDWAHPVV
;
A
#
# COMPACT_ATOMS: atom_id res chain seq x y z
N MET A 1 -53.27 -13.80 5.25
CA MET A 1 -52.56 -13.53 6.52
C MET A 1 -51.10 -13.77 6.19
N GLU A 2 -50.40 -12.71 5.78
CA GLU A 2 -49.05 -12.78 5.23
C GLU A 2 -48.03 -12.55 6.36
N ASP A 3 -47.14 -13.52 6.56
CA ASP A 3 -46.10 -13.52 7.60
C ASP A 3 -45.04 -12.45 7.30
N ALA A 4 -45.22 -11.27 7.90
CA ALA A 4 -44.37 -10.08 7.75
C ALA A 4 -43.04 -10.15 8.54
N ALA A 5 -42.38 -11.31 8.60
CA ALA A 5 -41.17 -11.48 9.43
C ALA A 5 -39.97 -12.14 8.73
N SER A 6 -40.01 -12.32 7.41
CA SER A 6 -38.82 -12.75 6.65
C SER A 6 -38.16 -11.55 5.96
N LYS A 7 -36.89 -11.28 6.31
CA LYS A 7 -36.04 -10.32 5.60
C LYS A 7 -34.86 -11.08 5.03
N GLU A 8 -34.78 -11.12 3.70
CA GLU A 8 -33.58 -11.59 3.01
C GLU A 8 -32.51 -10.51 3.08
N VAL A 9 -31.37 -10.84 3.67
CA VAL A 9 -30.21 -9.95 3.76
C VAL A 9 -29.00 -10.60 3.13
N HIS A 10 -28.31 -9.83 2.28
CA HIS A 10 -27.06 -10.25 1.65
C HIS A 10 -26.01 -10.60 2.72
N VAL A 11 -25.29 -11.72 2.56
CA VAL A 11 -24.35 -12.29 3.55
C VAL A 11 -23.33 -11.26 4.11
N ASN A 12 -22.87 -10.34 3.28
CA ASN A 12 -21.94 -9.28 3.71
C ASN A 12 -22.55 -8.28 4.73
N LYS A 13 -23.88 -8.17 4.80
CA LYS A 13 -24.58 -7.33 5.80
C LYS A 13 -24.79 -8.02 7.15
N ILE A 14 -24.45 -9.30 7.26
CA ILE A 14 -24.56 -10.11 8.49
C ILE A 14 -23.19 -10.24 9.18
N ARG A 15 -22.10 -9.90 8.49
CA ARG A 15 -20.76 -9.92 9.10
C ARG A 15 -20.70 -8.87 10.23
N PRO A 16 -20.17 -9.23 11.42
CA PRO A 16 -19.90 -8.27 12.46
C PRO A 16 -19.05 -7.13 11.90
N TYR A 17 -19.53 -5.90 12.04
CA TYR A 17 -18.74 -4.72 11.68
C TYR A 17 -17.60 -4.59 12.67
N ILE A 18 -16.40 -5.00 12.27
CA ILE A 18 -15.18 -4.74 13.03
C ILE A 18 -14.78 -3.31 12.68
N ALA A 19 -15.06 -2.38 13.60
CA ALA A 19 -14.58 -1.02 13.49
C ALA A 19 -13.07 -1.06 13.30
N ARG A 20 -12.58 -0.55 12.17
CA ARG A 20 -11.16 -0.40 11.94
C ARG A 20 -10.68 0.74 12.84
N VAL A 21 -10.32 0.41 14.07
CA VAL A 21 -9.61 1.33 14.94
C VAL A 21 -8.24 1.52 14.30
N GLN A 22 -7.95 2.72 13.80
CA GLN A 22 -6.61 3.08 13.38
C GLN A 22 -5.75 3.22 14.65
N GLN A 23 -5.30 2.10 15.20
CA GLN A 23 -4.37 2.11 16.30
C GLN A 23 -2.99 2.50 15.76
N VAL A 24 -2.49 3.63 16.23
CA VAL A 24 -1.10 4.02 16.01
C VAL A 24 -0.30 3.39 17.15
N GLY A 25 0.53 2.41 16.83
CA GLY A 25 1.54 1.90 17.74
C GLY A 25 2.70 2.89 17.76
N LEU A 26 3.03 3.42 18.94
CA LEU A 26 4.23 4.21 19.16
C LEU A 26 5.25 3.27 19.82
N VAL A 27 6.43 3.17 19.22
CA VAL A 27 7.59 2.50 19.83
C VAL A 27 8.58 3.59 20.15
N PHE A 28 8.90 3.75 21.42
CA PHE A 28 9.92 4.66 21.89
C PHE A 28 11.29 3.96 21.86
N GLU A 29 12.37 4.71 21.72
CA GLU A 29 13.74 4.15 21.76
C GLU A 29 14.06 3.42 23.07
N GLN A 30 13.28 3.68 24.13
CA GLN A 30 13.42 3.08 25.45
C GLN A 30 12.62 1.78 25.61
N ASP A 31 11.79 1.42 24.62
CA ASP A 31 10.93 0.24 24.69
C ASP A 31 11.74 -1.02 24.40
N GLU A 32 12.06 -1.81 25.43
CA GLU A 32 12.78 -3.09 25.30
C GLU A 32 11.85 -4.26 24.93
N ASP A 33 10.53 -4.10 25.12
CA ASP A 33 9.53 -5.16 24.90
C ASP A 33 9.39 -5.59 23.43
N PHE A 34 9.81 -4.73 22.49
CA PHE A 34 9.70 -4.97 21.05
C PHE A 34 10.89 -5.74 20.45
N GLY A 35 11.95 -5.95 21.23
CA GLY A 35 13.21 -6.53 20.77
C GLY A 35 14.05 -5.57 19.91
N ASP A 36 15.12 -6.09 19.31
CA ASP A 36 16.06 -5.30 18.52
C ASP A 36 15.40 -4.71 17.26
N LEU A 37 15.49 -3.38 17.11
CA LEU A 37 14.92 -2.68 15.97
C LEU A 37 15.85 -2.80 14.75
N HIS A 38 15.44 -3.60 13.78
CA HIS A 38 16.16 -3.77 12.52
C HIS A 38 15.61 -2.83 11.45
N TYR A 39 16.46 -1.94 10.94
CA TYR A 39 16.13 -1.08 9.80
C TYR A 39 16.52 -1.79 8.50
N ALA A 40 15.59 -1.85 7.55
CA ALA A 40 15.93 -2.27 6.21
C ALA A 40 16.91 -1.24 5.61
N PRO A 41 18.04 -1.68 5.02
CA PRO A 41 18.94 -0.76 4.31
C PRO A 41 18.17 -0.15 3.14
N ALA A 42 17.74 1.10 3.33
CA ALA A 42 17.13 1.91 2.29
C ALA A 42 18.25 2.48 1.41
N GLU A 43 18.05 2.51 0.10
CA GLU A 43 18.80 3.45 -0.72
C GLU A 43 18.56 4.86 -0.18
N SER A 44 19.53 5.76 -0.30
CA SER A 44 19.27 7.19 -0.11
C SER A 44 18.23 7.56 -1.18
N ILE A 45 16.96 7.50 -0.79
CA ILE A 45 15.82 7.75 -1.66
C ILE A 45 16.14 9.05 -2.38
N ARG A 46 16.08 9.03 -3.73
CA ARG A 46 16.13 10.26 -4.52
C ARG A 46 15.07 11.15 -3.88
N LYS A 47 15.48 12.22 -3.19
CA LYS A 47 14.58 13.10 -2.44
C LYS A 47 13.32 13.28 -3.25
N SER A 48 12.26 12.64 -2.79
CA SER A 48 10.96 12.77 -3.42
C SER A 48 10.62 14.25 -3.38
N GLN A 49 10.27 14.79 -4.54
CA GLN A 49 9.64 16.10 -4.63
C GLN A 49 8.18 15.98 -4.18
N ILE A 50 7.92 15.41 -2.99
CA ILE A 50 6.66 15.75 -2.33
C ILE A 50 6.85 17.20 -1.91
N ASP A 51 5.99 18.07 -2.42
CA ASP A 51 5.84 19.40 -1.84
C ASP A 51 5.10 19.23 -0.52
N ILE A 52 5.87 18.84 0.50
CA ILE A 52 5.42 18.67 1.88
C ILE A 52 4.81 20.00 2.36
N TRP A 53 5.36 21.12 1.91
CA TRP A 53 4.90 22.46 2.29
C TRP A 53 3.50 22.75 1.79
N GLU A 54 3.17 22.38 0.54
CA GLU A 54 1.80 22.49 0.03
C GLU A 54 0.81 21.63 0.82
N HIS A 55 1.22 20.47 1.34
CA HIS A 55 0.37 19.66 2.21
C HIS A 55 0.16 20.28 3.59
N ILE A 56 1.22 20.80 4.23
CA ILE A 56 1.11 21.51 5.52
C ILE A 56 0.21 22.75 5.36
N ARG A 57 0.36 23.48 4.25
CA ARG A 57 -0.45 24.67 3.95
C ARG A 57 -1.93 24.35 3.85
N LYS A 58 -2.30 23.21 3.27
CA LYS A 58 -3.71 22.74 3.21
C LYS A 58 -4.31 22.38 4.57
N MET A 59 -3.50 22.20 5.61
CA MET A 59 -3.94 21.93 6.99
C MET A 59 -4.22 23.24 7.78
N GLU A 60 -4.29 24.36 7.08
CA GLU A 60 -4.57 25.67 7.67
C GLU A 60 -5.94 25.68 8.36
N GLY A 61 -5.94 26.00 9.67
CA GLY A 61 -7.13 26.01 10.54
C GLY A 61 -7.27 24.80 11.45
N VAL A 62 -6.52 23.72 11.21
CA VAL A 62 -6.52 22.50 12.07
C VAL A 62 -5.40 22.57 13.11
N LEU A 63 -4.24 23.10 12.73
CA LEU A 63 -3.05 23.21 13.58
C LEU A 63 -2.76 24.67 13.93
N SER A 64 -2.30 24.89 15.17
CA SER A 64 -1.77 26.18 15.61
C SER A 64 -0.49 26.53 14.86
N PHE A 65 -0.07 27.80 14.90
CA PHE A 65 1.18 28.24 14.27
C PHE A 65 2.39 27.43 14.77
N GLN A 66 2.46 27.21 16.08
CA GLN A 66 3.56 26.48 16.71
C GLN A 66 3.59 25.01 16.28
N GLN A 67 2.44 24.35 16.23
CA GLN A 67 2.34 22.96 15.76
C GLN A 67 2.74 22.81 14.30
N ARG A 68 2.42 23.81 13.44
CA ARG A 68 2.87 23.78 12.04
C ARG A 68 4.38 23.93 11.91
N ALA A 69 4.98 24.78 12.74
CA ALA A 69 6.43 24.94 12.78
C ALA A 69 7.12 23.64 13.21
N GLU A 70 6.65 23.01 14.29
CA GLU A 70 7.17 21.72 14.78
C GLU A 70 7.01 20.61 13.73
N LEU A 71 5.85 20.53 13.08
CA LEU A 71 5.60 19.55 12.02
C LEU A 71 6.52 19.77 10.83
N SER A 72 6.69 21.04 10.41
CA SER A 72 7.60 21.44 9.35
C SER A 72 9.04 20.99 9.62
N ASP A 73 9.54 21.20 10.85
CA ASP A 73 10.90 20.81 11.24
C ASP A 73 11.09 19.30 11.17
N VAL A 74 10.12 18.52 11.65
CA VAL A 74 10.16 17.05 11.60
C VAL A 74 10.14 16.54 10.16
N LEU A 75 9.24 17.07 9.33
CA LEU A 75 9.11 16.63 7.94
C LEU A 75 10.32 17.05 7.09
N GLY A 76 10.92 18.20 7.39
CA GLY A 76 12.20 18.60 6.79
C GLY A 76 13.34 17.66 7.18
N LYS A 77 13.44 17.31 8.48
CA LYS A 77 14.47 16.41 9.02
C LYS A 77 14.41 15.01 8.42
N TYR A 78 13.20 14.46 8.20
CA TYR A 78 12.99 13.11 7.67
C TYR A 78 12.39 13.13 6.25
N SER A 79 12.74 14.13 5.45
CA SER A 79 12.19 14.33 4.10
C SER A 79 12.45 13.17 3.14
N ASP A 80 13.48 12.38 3.41
CA ASP A 80 13.83 11.15 2.69
C ASP A 80 12.83 10.01 2.93
N VAL A 81 12.16 9.96 4.09
CA VAL A 81 11.15 8.95 4.42
C VAL A 81 9.83 9.22 3.71
N PHE A 82 9.51 10.49 3.44
CA PHE A 82 8.24 10.91 2.84
C PHE A 82 8.33 10.94 1.31
N SER A 83 8.23 9.78 0.68
CA SER A 83 8.20 9.65 -0.78
C SER A 83 6.85 9.25 -1.36
N SER A 84 6.49 9.86 -2.49
CA SER A 84 5.31 9.49 -3.28
C SER A 84 5.58 8.25 -4.12
N LYS A 85 6.85 7.89 -4.28
CA LYS A 85 7.30 6.68 -4.96
C LYS A 85 7.84 5.68 -3.94
N PRO A 86 7.44 4.41 -4.00
CA PRO A 86 8.06 3.35 -3.19
C PRO A 86 9.58 3.31 -3.40
N GLY A 87 10.34 3.10 -2.32
CA GLY A 87 11.76 2.81 -2.39
C GLY A 87 12.05 1.32 -2.60
N HIS A 88 13.30 0.98 -2.93
CA HIS A 88 13.76 -0.40 -3.01
C HIS A 88 14.49 -0.80 -1.73
N ALA A 89 14.17 -1.98 -1.19
CA ALA A 89 14.91 -2.57 -0.08
C ALA A 89 16.15 -3.30 -0.62
N LYS A 90 17.33 -3.03 -0.07
CA LYS A 90 18.57 -3.74 -0.42
C LYS A 90 18.65 -5.09 0.28
N VAL A 91 17.73 -6.00 -0.08
CA VAL A 91 17.70 -7.37 0.40
C VAL A 91 18.23 -8.31 -0.68
N GLU A 92 18.80 -9.45 -0.28
CA GLU A 92 19.11 -10.50 -1.25
C GLU A 92 17.82 -11.00 -1.91
N GLY A 93 17.91 -11.41 -3.18
CA GLY A 93 16.74 -11.83 -3.94
C GLY A 93 15.93 -12.94 -3.26
N HIS A 94 14.61 -12.89 -3.40
CA HIS A 94 13.73 -13.91 -2.83
C HIS A 94 13.58 -15.10 -3.79
N SER A 95 13.64 -16.32 -3.27
CA SER A 95 13.38 -17.55 -4.03
C SER A 95 12.16 -18.27 -3.47
N VAL A 96 11.16 -18.50 -4.32
CA VAL A 96 9.96 -19.27 -3.99
C VAL A 96 10.15 -20.70 -4.50
N ARG A 97 10.28 -21.67 -3.57
CA ARG A 97 10.39 -23.09 -3.93
C ARG A 97 9.01 -23.71 -4.12
N VAL A 98 8.79 -24.35 -5.26
CA VAL A 98 7.59 -25.13 -5.54
C VAL A 98 7.76 -26.59 -5.08
N THR A 99 6.66 -27.28 -4.79
CA THR A 99 6.70 -28.71 -4.48
C THR A 99 7.01 -29.54 -5.74
N PRO A 100 7.58 -30.75 -5.62
CA PRO A 100 7.98 -31.55 -6.78
C PRO A 100 6.83 -31.95 -7.72
N ASP A 101 5.61 -32.01 -7.20
CA ASP A 101 4.37 -32.35 -7.92
C ASP A 101 3.67 -31.13 -8.55
N CYS A 102 4.24 -29.93 -8.39
CA CYS A 102 3.63 -28.70 -8.84
C CYS A 102 3.79 -28.50 -10.35
N CYS A 103 2.67 -28.55 -11.09
CA CYS A 103 2.65 -28.23 -12.51
C CYS A 103 2.26 -26.75 -12.74
N PRO A 104 2.95 -26.02 -13.65
CA PRO A 104 2.56 -24.67 -14.04
C PRO A 104 1.10 -24.58 -14.50
N LYS A 105 0.40 -23.55 -14.01
CA LYS A 105 -0.97 -23.25 -14.41
C LYS A 105 -1.04 -21.96 -15.19
N ARG A 106 -1.64 -22.03 -16.38
CA ARG A 106 -1.89 -20.88 -17.25
C ARG A 106 -3.39 -20.66 -17.40
N LEU A 107 -3.92 -19.76 -16.59
CA LEU A 107 -5.33 -19.39 -16.62
C LEU A 107 -5.60 -18.34 -17.70
N LYS A 108 -6.81 -18.35 -18.27
CA LYS A 108 -7.24 -17.32 -19.23
C LYS A 108 -7.51 -16.01 -18.49
N PRO A 109 -7.07 -14.85 -19.01
CA PRO A 109 -7.42 -13.55 -18.47
C PRO A 109 -8.94 -13.33 -18.44
N TYR A 110 -9.43 -12.60 -17.44
CA TYR A 110 -10.81 -12.11 -17.46
C TYR A 110 -10.94 -10.92 -18.42
N GLY A 111 -12.13 -10.75 -18.99
CA GLY A 111 -12.44 -9.57 -19.78
C GLY A 111 -12.54 -8.35 -18.86
N VAL A 112 -11.67 -7.37 -19.05
CA VAL A 112 -11.76 -6.11 -18.33
C VAL A 112 -12.98 -5.34 -18.87
N PRO A 113 -13.89 -4.85 -18.02
CA PRO A 113 -14.97 -3.96 -18.45
C PRO A 113 -14.44 -2.71 -19.14
N ILE A 114 -15.11 -2.25 -20.21
CA ILE A 114 -14.67 -1.08 -21.00
C ILE A 114 -14.47 0.16 -20.12
N ALA A 115 -15.35 0.36 -19.14
CA ALA A 115 -15.26 1.48 -18.20
C ALA A 115 -13.98 1.47 -17.33
N LEU A 116 -13.26 0.35 -17.27
CA LEU A 116 -12.03 0.19 -16.50
C LEU A 116 -10.77 0.11 -17.38
N HIS A 117 -10.88 0.07 -18.71
CA HIS A 117 -9.72 -0.05 -19.61
C HIS A 117 -8.71 1.07 -19.37
N ASP A 118 -9.17 2.32 -19.40
CA ASP A 118 -8.30 3.49 -19.24
C ASP A 118 -7.55 3.47 -17.89
N GLU A 119 -8.22 3.05 -16.81
CA GLU A 119 -7.62 3.00 -15.48
C GLU A 119 -6.65 1.83 -15.31
N VAL A 120 -6.98 0.65 -15.86
CA VAL A 120 -6.08 -0.50 -15.87
C VAL A 120 -4.82 -0.19 -16.66
N ASP A 121 -4.95 0.42 -17.84
CA ASP A 121 -3.81 0.81 -18.67
C ASP A 121 -2.94 1.87 -17.97
N ARG A 122 -3.57 2.85 -17.29
CA ARG A 122 -2.86 3.86 -16.50
C ARG A 122 -2.03 3.21 -15.38
N GLN A 123 -2.61 2.26 -14.63
CA GLN A 123 -1.91 1.58 -13.53
C GLN A 123 -0.78 0.68 -14.05
N ILE A 124 -1.00 -0.08 -15.13
CA ILE A 124 0.05 -0.91 -15.74
C ILE A 124 1.24 -0.03 -16.15
N LYS A 125 0.97 1.10 -16.80
CA LYS A 125 2.00 2.05 -17.21
C LYS A 125 2.76 2.62 -16.00
N GLU A 126 2.05 3.00 -14.95
CA GLU A 126 2.65 3.51 -13.71
C GLU A 126 3.57 2.46 -13.06
N LEU A 127 3.13 1.21 -12.97
CA LEU A 127 3.94 0.12 -12.40
C LEU A 127 5.19 -0.20 -13.23
N LEU A 128 5.09 -0.12 -14.56
CA LEU A 128 6.24 -0.24 -15.47
C LEU A 128 7.22 0.92 -15.30
N GLU A 129 6.73 2.16 -15.18
CA GLU A 129 7.57 3.35 -14.94
C GLU A 129 8.26 3.33 -13.57
N LEU A 130 7.64 2.67 -12.58
CA LEU A 130 8.21 2.45 -11.25
C LEU A 130 9.14 1.23 -11.19
N ASP A 131 9.31 0.47 -12.28
CA ASP A 131 10.12 -0.75 -12.35
C ASP A 131 9.67 -1.86 -11.38
N LEU A 132 8.37 -1.88 -11.05
CA LEU A 132 7.77 -2.87 -10.15
C LEU A 132 7.28 -4.12 -10.88
N ILE A 133 7.03 -4.01 -12.17
CA ILE A 133 6.64 -5.11 -13.05
C ILE A 133 7.43 -5.03 -14.36
N GLU A 134 7.58 -6.16 -15.03
CA GLU A 134 8.21 -6.25 -16.35
C GLU A 134 7.46 -7.23 -17.26
N PRO A 135 7.56 -7.07 -18.59
CA PRO A 135 7.10 -8.09 -19.52
C PRO A 135 7.87 -9.40 -19.32
N SER A 136 7.15 -10.51 -19.19
CA SER A 136 7.76 -11.83 -19.03
C SER A 136 7.06 -12.89 -19.90
N TYR A 137 7.80 -13.95 -20.22
CA TYR A 137 7.29 -15.14 -20.92
C TYR A 137 7.32 -16.31 -19.93
N SER A 138 6.17 -16.62 -19.32
CA SER A 138 6.05 -17.63 -18.27
C SER A 138 4.98 -18.67 -18.60
N ASP A 139 5.23 -19.92 -18.19
CA ASP A 139 4.23 -20.99 -18.19
C ASP A 139 3.17 -20.79 -17.09
N TRP A 140 3.43 -19.88 -16.14
CA TRP A 140 2.51 -19.47 -15.09
C TRP A 140 1.77 -18.22 -15.48
N ALA A 141 0.43 -18.23 -15.40
CA ALA A 141 -0.38 -17.03 -15.57
C ALA A 141 -1.66 -17.10 -14.73
N HIS A 142 -1.97 -16.00 -14.06
CA HIS A 142 -3.21 -15.81 -13.31
C HIS A 142 -3.92 -14.54 -13.80
N PRO A 143 -5.26 -14.53 -13.86
CA PRO A 143 -6.01 -13.39 -14.34
C PRO A 143 -5.99 -12.23 -13.32
N VAL A 144 -6.04 -11.01 -13.83
CA VAL A 144 -6.25 -9.79 -13.03
C VAL A 144 -7.73 -9.66 -12.68
N VAL A 145 -8.05 -9.16 -11.47
CA VAL A 145 -9.41 -9.04 -10.92
C VAL A 145 -9.75 -7.61 -10.52
#